data_AF-S9R344-F1
#
_entry.id   AF-S9R344-F1
#
_cell.length_a   1.000
_cell.length_b   1.000
_cell.length_c   1.000
_cell.angle_alpha   90.00
_cell.angle_beta   90.00
_cell.angle_gamma   90.00
#
_symmetry.space_group_name_H-M   'P 1'
#
loop_
_entity.id
_entity.type
_entity.pdbx_description
1 polymer ?
#
loop_
_entity_poly.entity_id
_entity_poly.type
_entity_poly.pdbx_seq_one_letter_code
_entity_poly.pdbx_strand_id
1 'polypeptide(L)'
;MNRAITDGLALMPPPFAAGLSNWSSGDGTPGSDTYAGAGGGVFVPADQDFGGCLEIVKTTGTQKLRCMIATPFMPGLFLRVTARVKCVAGPLPSVRIAGHPLSASGSAIAGLPVTGPARAIPGYGQVVEISAIIAVSNRNGVDLVWSPAVASAHLGLDVTGPNGAVLRIDDIAIEDVTHVFLRDMLARVDVRDYGARGDGTTNDAPAFNAADNAAQGREVLVPAGTYSSMAT
;
A
#
# COMPACT_ATOMS: atom_id res chain seq x y z
N MET A 1 -3.35 19.51 21.23
CA MET A 1 -2.02 18.95 20.89
C MET A 1 -2.29 17.54 20.39
N ASN A 2 -2.46 17.35 19.08
CA ASN A 2 -2.77 16.05 18.49
C ASN A 2 -1.45 15.32 18.25
N ARG A 3 -1.19 14.26 19.01
CA ARG A 3 -0.15 13.28 18.66
C ARG A 3 -0.59 12.62 17.35
N ALA A 4 0.21 12.72 16.30
CA ALA A 4 -0.03 11.93 15.10
C ALA A 4 0.02 10.45 15.51
N ILE A 5 -0.89 9.63 14.97
CA ILE A 5 -0.93 8.18 15.19
C ILE A 5 0.41 7.51 14.78
N THR A 6 1.26 8.23 14.05
CA THR A 6 2.51 7.79 13.45
C THR A 6 3.79 8.23 14.15
N ASP A 7 3.70 8.93 15.28
CA ASP A 7 4.87 9.33 16.07
C ASP A 7 5.68 8.09 16.49
N GLY A 8 6.85 7.89 15.87
CA GLY A 8 7.74 6.74 16.09
C GLY A 8 7.61 5.57 15.09
N LEU A 9 6.74 5.64 14.08
CA LEU A 9 6.64 4.59 13.06
C LEU A 9 7.63 4.78 11.91
N ALA A 10 8.43 3.74 11.64
CA ALA A 10 9.27 3.67 10.46
C ALA A 10 8.43 3.24 9.25
N LEU A 11 7.90 4.22 8.51
CA LEU A 11 7.08 3.97 7.32
C LEU A 11 7.93 3.90 6.04
N MET A 12 8.94 4.78 5.93
CA MET A 12 9.75 4.91 4.73
C MET A 12 10.62 3.66 4.50
N PRO A 13 10.52 2.99 3.34
CA PRO A 13 11.42 1.91 2.97
C PRO A 13 12.88 2.37 2.88
N PRO A 14 13.87 1.46 3.06
CA PRO A 14 15.27 1.78 2.75
C PRO A 14 15.44 2.11 1.27
N PRO A 15 16.24 3.12 0.91
CA PRO A 15 16.53 3.41 -0.50
C PRO A 15 17.25 2.22 -1.16
N PHE A 16 17.16 2.08 -2.47
CA PHE A 16 17.85 1.01 -3.22
C PHE A 16 19.37 1.06 -3.02
N ALA A 17 19.92 2.26 -2.79
CA ALA A 17 21.33 2.48 -2.46
C ALA A 17 21.77 1.79 -1.14
N ALA A 18 20.83 1.50 -0.24
CA ALA A 18 21.08 0.75 0.99
C ALA A 18 21.19 -0.78 0.75
N GLY A 19 21.05 -1.23 -0.49
CA GLY A 19 21.25 -2.61 -0.90
C GLY A 19 19.95 -3.31 -1.33
N LEU A 20 20.08 -4.15 -2.35
CA LEU A 20 18.95 -4.88 -2.95
C LEU A 20 18.52 -6.13 -2.19
N SER A 21 19.16 -6.43 -1.05
CA SER A 21 18.69 -7.47 -0.12
C SER A 21 17.41 -7.06 0.61
N ASN A 22 17.10 -5.75 0.67
CA ASN A 22 15.86 -5.22 1.24
C ASN A 22 14.68 -5.27 0.24
N TRP A 23 14.90 -5.77 -0.97
CA TRP A 23 13.95 -5.69 -2.07
C TRP A 23 13.75 -7.06 -2.72
N SER A 24 12.51 -7.53 -2.73
CA SER A 24 12.13 -8.87 -3.16
C SER A 24 11.48 -8.89 -4.53
N SER A 25 11.79 -9.93 -5.30
CA SER A 25 11.06 -10.31 -6.52
C SER A 25 9.82 -11.19 -6.22
N GLY A 26 9.59 -11.51 -4.94
CA GLY A 26 8.44 -12.23 -4.41
C GLY A 26 7.51 -11.33 -3.59
N ASP A 27 6.97 -11.86 -2.49
CA ASP A 27 6.03 -11.14 -1.62
C ASP A 27 6.70 -10.36 -0.48
N GLY A 28 8.04 -10.36 -0.41
CA GLY A 28 8.79 -9.68 0.66
C GLY A 28 8.84 -10.46 1.99
N THR A 29 8.16 -11.60 2.07
CA THR A 29 8.11 -12.45 3.26
C THR A 29 9.41 -13.24 3.47
N PRO A 30 9.68 -13.75 4.69
CA PRO A 30 10.84 -14.60 4.95
C PRO A 30 10.94 -15.76 3.95
N GLY A 31 12.13 -15.94 3.35
CA GLY A 31 12.39 -16.94 2.32
C GLY A 31 12.04 -16.51 0.90
N SER A 32 11.46 -15.33 0.69
CA SER A 32 11.30 -14.76 -0.65
C SER A 32 12.66 -14.44 -1.28
N ASP A 33 12.76 -14.64 -2.59
CA ASP A 33 13.91 -14.22 -3.39
C ASP A 33 14.11 -12.70 -3.32
N THR A 34 15.36 -12.26 -3.19
CA THR A 34 15.75 -10.84 -3.20
C THR A 34 16.46 -10.49 -4.49
N TYR A 35 16.39 -9.22 -4.89
CA TYR A 35 17.11 -8.73 -6.08
C TYR A 35 18.63 -8.75 -5.91
N ALA A 36 19.14 -8.80 -4.68
CA ALA A 36 20.56 -9.08 -4.43
C ALA A 36 20.94 -10.55 -4.65
N GLY A 37 20.05 -11.50 -4.36
CA GLY A 37 20.35 -12.94 -4.35
C GLY A 37 19.95 -13.69 -5.62
N ALA A 38 18.75 -13.44 -6.14
CA ALA A 38 18.19 -14.15 -7.29
C ALA A 38 18.62 -13.57 -8.65
N GLY A 39 19.22 -12.38 -8.66
CA GLY A 39 19.56 -11.64 -9.86
C GLY A 39 18.36 -10.95 -10.51
N GLY A 40 18.51 -10.52 -11.77
CA GLY A 40 17.46 -9.82 -12.52
C GLY A 40 17.21 -8.36 -12.08
N GLY A 41 18.00 -7.85 -11.14
CA GLY A 41 18.02 -6.44 -10.76
C GLY A 41 19.42 -5.95 -10.40
N VAL A 42 19.71 -4.67 -10.69
CA VAL A 42 20.98 -4.02 -10.37
C VAL A 42 20.73 -2.62 -9.83
N PHE A 43 21.58 -2.15 -8.93
CA PHE A 43 21.55 -0.76 -8.50
C PHE A 43 22.29 0.11 -9.53
N VAL A 44 21.64 1.16 -10.01
CA VAL A 44 22.20 2.15 -10.92
C VAL A 44 22.43 3.43 -10.13
N PRO A 45 23.68 3.87 -9.90
CA PRO A 45 23.97 4.96 -8.98
C PRO A 45 23.69 6.37 -9.53
N ALA A 46 23.54 6.51 -10.86
CA ALA A 46 23.49 7.81 -11.54
C ALA A 46 22.58 7.76 -12.78
N ASP A 47 21.31 7.44 -12.57
CA ASP A 47 20.26 7.67 -13.57
C ASP A 47 19.92 9.17 -13.67
N GLN A 48 19.67 9.65 -14.89
CA GLN A 48 19.42 11.08 -15.14
C GLN A 48 18.15 11.63 -14.46
N ASP A 49 17.14 10.78 -14.21
CA ASP A 49 15.83 11.17 -13.71
C ASP A 49 15.66 10.87 -12.21
N PHE A 50 16.41 9.89 -11.71
CA PHE A 50 16.26 9.32 -10.36
C PHE A 50 17.52 9.43 -9.49
N GLY A 51 18.69 9.69 -10.07
CA GLY A 51 19.96 9.51 -9.35
C GLY A 51 20.19 8.03 -9.06
N GLY A 52 20.21 7.63 -7.78
CA GLY A 52 20.32 6.22 -7.40
C GLY A 52 18.99 5.49 -7.59
N CYS A 53 18.94 4.47 -8.45
CA CYS A 53 17.71 3.74 -8.74
C CYS A 53 17.94 2.23 -8.91
N LEU A 54 16.85 1.45 -8.89
CA LEU A 54 16.87 0.03 -9.23
C LEU A 54 16.58 -0.14 -10.72
N GLU A 55 17.40 -0.90 -11.45
CA GLU A 55 17.07 -1.41 -12.78
C GLU A 55 16.71 -2.89 -12.68
N ILE A 56 15.58 -3.30 -13.27
CA ILE A 56 15.15 -4.71 -13.33
C ILE A 56 14.81 -5.12 -14.75
N VAL A 57 14.95 -6.42 -15.03
CA VAL A 57 14.38 -7.05 -16.23
C VAL A 57 13.12 -7.81 -15.84
N LYS A 58 12.00 -7.51 -16.49
CA LYS A 58 10.75 -8.25 -16.30
C LYS A 58 10.84 -9.62 -16.98
N THR A 59 10.76 -10.69 -16.19
CA THR A 59 10.90 -12.07 -16.70
C THR A 59 9.67 -12.95 -16.45
N THR A 60 8.71 -12.48 -15.65
CA THR A 60 7.49 -13.22 -15.30
C THR A 60 6.23 -12.41 -15.64
N GLY A 61 5.07 -13.09 -15.77
CA GLY A 61 3.80 -12.43 -16.14
C GLY A 61 3.44 -11.26 -15.22
N THR A 62 3.70 -11.39 -13.91
CA THR A 62 3.72 -10.27 -12.95
C THR A 62 5.07 -10.26 -12.24
N GLN A 63 5.88 -9.25 -12.54
CA GLN A 63 7.14 -9.03 -11.84
C GLN A 63 6.83 -8.22 -10.58
N LYS A 64 7.07 -8.81 -9.41
CA LYS A 64 6.88 -8.12 -8.14
C LYS A 64 8.15 -7.39 -7.75
N LEU A 65 7.98 -6.26 -7.07
CA LEU A 65 8.99 -5.57 -6.30
C LEU A 65 8.35 -5.25 -4.94
N ARG A 66 8.86 -5.85 -3.87
CA ARG A 66 8.34 -5.68 -2.50
C ARG A 66 9.46 -5.36 -1.53
N CYS A 67 9.22 -4.45 -0.59
CA CYS A 67 10.14 -4.25 0.51
C CYS A 67 10.11 -5.46 1.46
N MET A 68 11.29 -5.96 1.83
CA MET A 68 11.45 -7.05 2.82
C MET A 68 11.09 -6.59 4.24
N ILE A 69 11.10 -5.28 4.49
CA ILE A 69 10.68 -4.71 5.77
C ILE A 69 9.17 -4.46 5.69
N ALA A 70 8.42 -5.11 6.59
CA ALA A 70 6.98 -4.92 6.66
C ALA A 70 6.66 -3.53 7.23
N THR A 71 5.85 -2.76 6.51
CA THR A 71 5.33 -1.48 6.97
C THR A 71 4.20 -1.70 7.99
N PRO A 72 4.25 -1.07 9.17
CA PRO A 72 3.16 -1.13 10.15
C PRO A 72 1.84 -0.60 9.57
N PHE A 73 0.73 -1.25 9.92
CA PHE A 73 -0.61 -0.86 9.50
C PHE A 73 -1.61 -1.07 10.63
N MET A 74 -2.52 -0.12 10.82
CA MET A 74 -3.51 -0.15 11.90
C MET A 74 -4.69 0.76 11.56
N PRO A 75 -5.85 0.58 12.23
CA PRO A 75 -6.99 1.49 12.07
C PRO A 75 -6.62 2.96 12.31
N GLY A 76 -7.19 3.85 11.50
CA GLY A 76 -6.91 5.29 11.55
C GLY A 76 -5.66 5.74 10.78
N LEU A 77 -4.87 4.82 10.23
CA LEU A 77 -3.73 5.14 9.37
C LEU A 77 -4.12 5.11 7.89
N PHE A 78 -3.75 6.16 7.16
CA PHE A 78 -3.84 6.21 5.70
C PHE A 78 -2.43 6.25 5.13
N LEU A 79 -1.98 5.12 4.57
CA LEU A 79 -0.67 5.01 3.94
C LEU A 79 -0.79 5.36 2.47
N ARG A 80 -0.04 6.35 1.99
CA ARG A 80 0.20 6.54 0.56
C ARG A 80 1.51 5.88 0.19
N VAL A 81 1.45 4.96 -0.76
CA VAL A 81 2.64 4.40 -1.41
C VAL A 81 2.80 5.09 -2.75
N THR A 82 4.00 5.56 -3.06
CA THR A 82 4.32 6.24 -4.32
C THR A 82 5.56 5.61 -4.95
N ALA A 83 5.54 5.39 -6.26
CA ALA A 83 6.69 4.93 -7.02
C ALA A 83 6.77 5.67 -8.36
N ARG A 84 8.00 5.98 -8.79
CA ARG A 84 8.30 6.52 -10.13
C ARG A 84 9.04 5.48 -10.93
N VAL A 85 8.54 5.18 -12.11
CA VAL A 85 9.06 4.09 -12.96
C VAL A 85 9.18 4.58 -14.40
N LYS A 86 10.23 4.15 -15.09
CA LYS A 86 10.35 4.32 -16.54
C LYS A 86 10.81 3.01 -17.20
N CYS A 87 10.34 2.76 -18.41
CA CYS A 87 10.85 1.67 -19.25
C CYS A 87 12.02 2.23 -20.08
N VAL A 88 13.14 1.52 -20.13
CA VAL A 88 14.32 1.94 -20.90
C VAL A 88 14.58 1.07 -22.13
N ALA A 89 14.07 -0.17 -22.16
CA ALA A 89 14.16 -1.08 -23.30
C ALA A 89 13.10 -2.19 -23.25
N GLY A 90 12.88 -2.88 -24.37
CA GLY A 90 11.95 -4.01 -24.46
C GLY A 90 10.47 -3.59 -24.56
N PRO A 91 9.51 -4.52 -24.52
CA PRO A 91 8.09 -4.17 -24.62
C PRO A 91 7.62 -3.23 -23.50
N LEU A 92 6.70 -2.30 -23.79
CA LEU A 92 6.17 -1.36 -22.79
C LEU A 92 5.16 -2.06 -21.85
N PRO A 93 5.42 -2.14 -20.54
CA PRO A 93 4.53 -2.78 -19.57
C PRO A 93 3.54 -1.79 -18.93
N SER A 94 2.71 -2.30 -18.02
CA SER A 94 1.97 -1.49 -17.06
C SER A 94 2.53 -1.67 -15.64
N VAL A 95 2.39 -0.65 -14.81
CA VAL A 95 2.85 -0.63 -13.42
C VAL A 95 1.70 -0.25 -12.48
N ARG A 96 1.72 -0.78 -11.25
CA ARG A 96 0.74 -0.45 -10.20
C ARG A 96 1.33 -0.65 -8.82
N ILE A 97 0.86 0.11 -7.84
CA ILE A 97 1.19 -0.15 -6.44
C ILE A 97 0.57 -1.49 -6.05
N ALA A 98 1.28 -2.27 -5.24
CA ALA A 98 0.79 -3.54 -4.75
C ALA A 98 1.40 -3.90 -3.39
N GLY A 99 0.71 -4.77 -2.65
CA GLY A 99 1.08 -5.11 -1.28
C GLY A 99 0.80 -6.56 -0.92
N HIS A 100 1.32 -6.98 0.23
CA HIS A 100 1.07 -8.29 0.82
C HIS A 100 0.70 -8.10 2.31
N PRO A 101 -0.62 -8.04 2.64
CA PRO A 101 -1.09 -7.75 3.98
C PRO A 101 -0.89 -8.94 4.93
N LEU A 102 -0.42 -8.67 6.14
CA LEU A 102 -0.10 -9.64 7.17
C LEU A 102 -0.95 -9.40 8.43
N SER A 103 -1.36 -10.48 9.07
CA SER A 103 -1.92 -10.46 10.43
C SER A 103 -0.83 -10.17 11.47
N ALA A 104 -1.24 -9.96 12.72
CA ALA A 104 -0.31 -9.85 13.85
C ALA A 104 0.58 -11.09 14.05
N SER A 105 0.16 -12.26 13.54
CA SER A 105 0.97 -13.50 13.55
C SER A 105 1.94 -13.60 12.38
N GLY A 106 2.00 -12.59 11.50
CA GLY A 106 2.81 -12.60 10.28
C GLY A 106 2.23 -13.47 9.16
N SER A 107 0.97 -13.89 9.25
CA SER A 107 0.31 -14.71 8.24
C SER A 107 -0.39 -13.84 7.19
N ALA A 108 -0.34 -14.24 5.93
CA ALA A 108 -1.02 -13.53 4.84
C ALA A 108 -2.53 -13.49 5.06
N ILE A 109 -3.14 -12.33 4.85
CA ILE A 109 -4.60 -12.18 4.90
C ILE A 109 -5.15 -12.19 3.47
N ALA A 110 -5.95 -13.21 3.16
CA ALA A 110 -6.60 -13.36 1.86
C ALA A 110 -7.89 -12.52 1.73
N GLY A 111 -8.41 -12.41 0.50
CA GLY A 111 -9.69 -11.76 0.22
C GLY A 111 -9.67 -10.22 0.27
N LEU A 112 -8.49 -9.62 0.41
CA LEU A 112 -8.31 -8.16 0.37
C LEU A 112 -7.84 -7.70 -1.02
N PRO A 113 -8.20 -6.48 -1.45
CA PRO A 113 -7.59 -5.89 -2.64
C PRO A 113 -6.10 -5.63 -2.38
N VAL A 114 -5.22 -6.18 -3.20
CA VAL A 114 -3.75 -6.10 -2.99
C VAL A 114 -3.02 -5.34 -4.09
N THR A 115 -3.75 -4.77 -5.05
CA THR A 115 -3.19 -4.06 -6.20
C THR A 115 -4.02 -2.82 -6.51
N GLY A 116 -3.38 -1.66 -6.59
CA GLY A 116 -4.01 -0.40 -6.93
C GLY A 116 -4.25 -0.23 -8.44
N PRO A 117 -4.66 0.97 -8.87
CA PRO A 117 -4.85 1.31 -10.27
C PRO A 117 -3.59 1.07 -11.10
N ALA A 118 -3.74 0.43 -12.26
CA ALA A 118 -2.64 0.19 -13.18
C ALA A 118 -2.47 1.36 -14.16
N ARG A 119 -1.21 1.73 -14.42
CA ARG A 119 -0.83 2.75 -15.38
C ARG A 119 0.12 2.16 -16.42
N ALA A 120 -0.26 2.25 -17.69
CA ALA A 120 0.60 1.86 -18.80
C ALA A 120 1.78 2.85 -18.92
N ILE A 121 2.98 2.34 -19.21
CA ILE A 121 4.13 3.19 -19.51
C ILE A 121 3.97 3.71 -20.95
N PRO A 122 3.86 5.03 -21.17
CA PRO A 122 3.52 5.61 -22.46
C PRO A 122 4.65 5.57 -23.50
N GLY A 123 5.91 5.43 -23.06
CA GLY A 123 7.06 5.39 -23.95
C GLY A 123 8.37 5.21 -23.20
N TYR A 124 9.46 5.01 -23.94
CA TYR A 124 10.79 4.83 -23.37
C TYR A 124 11.32 6.12 -22.74
N GLY A 125 11.97 5.97 -21.59
CA GLY A 125 12.51 7.09 -20.82
C GLY A 125 11.44 7.98 -20.17
N GLN A 126 10.15 7.77 -20.47
CA GLN A 126 9.08 8.55 -19.85
C GLN A 126 8.81 8.07 -18.43
N VAL A 127 9.01 8.96 -17.47
CA VAL A 127 8.74 8.69 -16.06
C VAL A 127 7.24 8.69 -15.82
N VAL A 128 6.77 7.58 -15.27
CA VAL A 128 5.41 7.37 -14.79
C VAL A 128 5.44 7.31 -13.27
N GLU A 129 4.76 8.25 -12.64
CA GLU A 129 4.42 8.15 -11.22
C GLU A 129 3.11 7.38 -11.04
N ILE A 130 3.12 6.47 -10.08
CA ILE A 130 1.95 5.73 -9.59
C ILE A 130 1.84 5.89 -8.08
N SER A 131 0.63 5.95 -7.58
CA SER A 131 0.35 5.94 -6.15
C SER A 131 -0.90 5.14 -5.83
N ALA A 132 -0.99 4.69 -4.58
CA ALA A 132 -2.23 4.15 -4.02
C ALA A 132 -2.30 4.46 -2.53
N ILE A 133 -3.51 4.72 -2.05
CA ILE A 133 -3.80 4.91 -0.63
C ILE A 133 -4.39 3.62 -0.05
N ILE A 134 -3.81 3.19 1.06
CA ILE A 134 -4.16 1.98 1.80
C ILE A 134 -4.69 2.39 3.17
N ALA A 135 -5.91 1.95 3.50
CA ALA A 135 -6.54 2.25 4.78
C ALA A 135 -7.60 1.21 5.13
N VAL A 136 -8.03 1.19 6.39
CA VAL A 136 -9.20 0.41 6.81
C VAL A 136 -10.51 1.01 6.29
N SER A 137 -10.53 2.33 6.09
CA SER A 137 -11.71 3.09 5.73
C SER A 137 -12.03 2.97 4.25
N ASN A 138 -13.32 2.75 3.91
CA ASN A 138 -13.83 2.75 2.54
C ASN A 138 -14.27 4.16 2.10
N ARG A 139 -13.40 5.15 2.27
CA ARG A 139 -13.63 6.54 1.85
C ARG A 139 -13.20 6.75 0.41
N ASN A 140 -13.81 7.73 -0.25
CA ASN A 140 -13.36 8.18 -1.57
C ASN A 140 -11.88 8.59 -1.50
N GLY A 141 -11.09 8.08 -2.44
CA GLY A 141 -9.64 8.29 -2.48
C GLY A 141 -8.82 7.21 -1.76
N VAL A 142 -9.44 6.23 -1.11
CA VAL A 142 -8.75 5.00 -0.68
C VAL A 142 -8.83 3.97 -1.81
N ASP A 143 -7.67 3.49 -2.25
CA ASP A 143 -7.56 2.51 -3.35
C ASP A 143 -7.62 1.08 -2.82
N LEU A 144 -6.94 0.81 -1.70
CA LEU A 144 -6.83 -0.50 -1.08
C LEU A 144 -7.45 -0.50 0.31
N VAL A 145 -8.73 -0.88 0.37
CA VAL A 145 -9.46 -1.03 1.64
C VAL A 145 -9.11 -2.37 2.27
N TRP A 146 -8.43 -2.32 3.41
CA TRP A 146 -7.97 -3.50 4.14
C TRP A 146 -8.76 -3.72 5.43
N SER A 147 -8.79 -4.96 5.91
CA SER A 147 -9.48 -5.26 7.16
C SER A 147 -8.68 -4.74 8.37
N PRO A 148 -9.34 -4.45 9.51
CA PRO A 148 -8.66 -4.12 10.76
C PRO A 148 -7.75 -5.24 11.30
N ALA A 149 -7.83 -6.45 10.73
CA ALA A 149 -7.00 -7.58 11.12
C ALA A 149 -5.58 -7.51 10.55
N VAL A 150 -5.34 -6.65 9.55
CA VAL A 150 -3.99 -6.39 9.03
C VAL A 150 -3.21 -5.59 10.08
N ALA A 151 -2.02 -6.08 10.43
CA ALA A 151 -1.12 -5.43 11.38
C ALA A 151 0.12 -4.83 10.69
N SER A 152 0.49 -5.35 9.53
CA SER A 152 1.59 -4.85 8.71
C SER A 152 1.44 -5.35 7.27
N ALA A 153 2.28 -4.84 6.36
CA ALA A 153 2.34 -5.34 5.00
C ALA A 153 3.70 -5.15 4.36
N HIS A 154 4.07 -6.06 3.46
CA HIS A 154 5.15 -5.80 2.52
C HIS A 154 4.59 -5.01 1.35
N LEU A 155 5.11 -3.80 1.15
CA LEU A 155 4.60 -2.84 0.16
C LEU A 155 5.61 -2.61 -0.96
N GLY A 156 5.10 -2.29 -2.15
CA GLY A 156 5.91 -1.97 -3.31
C GLY A 156 5.06 -1.84 -4.58
N LEU A 157 5.51 -2.43 -5.68
CA LEU A 157 4.83 -2.35 -6.97
C LEU A 157 4.84 -3.67 -7.75
N ASP A 158 3.89 -3.82 -8.64
CA ASP A 158 3.87 -4.86 -9.67
C ASP A 158 4.16 -4.24 -11.04
N VAL A 159 4.88 -4.99 -11.88
CA VAL A 159 4.98 -4.75 -13.32
C VAL A 159 4.28 -5.87 -14.07
N THR A 160 3.25 -5.53 -14.86
CA THR A 160 2.42 -6.47 -15.62
C THR A 160 2.56 -6.25 -17.13
N GLY A 161 2.07 -7.20 -17.93
CA GLY A 161 2.20 -7.16 -19.39
C GLY A 161 3.33 -8.05 -19.91
N PRO A 162 3.85 -7.80 -21.12
CA PRO A 162 4.82 -8.68 -21.77
C PRO A 162 6.17 -8.74 -21.04
N ASN A 163 6.85 -9.87 -21.16
CA ASN A 163 8.21 -10.07 -20.63
C ASN A 163 9.27 -9.42 -21.52
N GLY A 164 10.46 -9.18 -20.95
CA GLY A 164 11.61 -8.60 -21.64
C GLY A 164 11.74 -7.08 -21.49
N ALA A 165 10.83 -6.43 -20.77
CA ALA A 165 10.95 -5.01 -20.44
C ALA A 165 12.12 -4.79 -19.47
N VAL A 166 12.93 -3.77 -19.72
CA VAL A 166 13.95 -3.28 -18.78
C VAL A 166 13.42 -1.99 -18.17
N LEU A 167 13.26 -1.97 -16.85
CA LEU A 167 12.67 -0.86 -16.12
C LEU A 167 13.67 -0.25 -15.15
N ARG A 168 13.62 1.07 -14.99
CA ARG A 168 14.26 1.78 -13.88
C ARG A 168 13.19 2.31 -12.94
N ILE A 169 13.40 2.10 -11.65
CA ILE A 169 12.48 2.41 -10.57
C ILE A 169 13.22 3.29 -9.56
N ASP A 170 12.69 4.47 -9.31
CA ASP A 170 13.11 5.37 -8.24
C ASP A 170 12.69 4.82 -6.87
N ASP A 171 13.34 5.26 -5.80
CA ASP A 171 13.04 4.80 -4.45
C ASP A 171 11.53 4.87 -4.15
N ILE A 172 10.98 3.82 -3.56
CA ILE A 172 9.55 3.76 -3.23
C ILE A 172 9.33 4.52 -1.92
N ALA A 173 8.42 5.49 -1.95
CA ALA A 173 8.05 6.27 -0.78
C ALA A 173 6.77 5.73 -0.14
N ILE A 174 6.74 5.75 1.20
CA ILE A 174 5.53 5.45 1.98
C ILE A 174 5.33 6.57 3.01
N GLU A 175 4.17 7.21 2.95
CA GLU A 175 3.86 8.40 3.75
C GLU A 175 2.53 8.23 4.50
N ASP A 176 2.45 8.82 5.69
CA ASP A 176 1.20 9.00 6.41
C ASP A 176 0.43 10.21 5.86
N VAL A 177 -0.64 9.91 5.13
CA VAL A 177 -1.54 10.91 4.56
C VAL A 177 -2.86 11.01 5.31
N THR A 178 -2.93 10.51 6.56
CA THR A 178 -4.11 10.61 7.43
C THR A 178 -4.62 12.04 7.51
N HIS A 179 -3.70 13.02 7.52
CA HIS A 179 -4.04 14.43 7.56
C HIS A 179 -4.93 14.92 6.40
N VAL A 180 -4.84 14.28 5.23
CA VAL A 180 -5.68 14.60 4.05
C VAL A 180 -7.14 14.24 4.33
N PHE A 181 -7.37 13.19 5.11
CA PHE A 181 -8.69 12.70 5.47
C PHE A 181 -9.22 13.33 6.77
N LEU A 182 -8.42 14.18 7.45
CA LEU A 182 -8.81 14.80 8.71
C LEU A 182 -9.98 15.78 8.58
N ARG A 183 -10.16 16.48 7.46
CA ARG A 183 -11.33 17.38 7.30
C ARG A 183 -12.65 16.61 7.34
N ASP A 184 -12.65 15.41 6.79
CA ASP A 184 -13.78 14.48 6.85
C ASP A 184 -13.88 13.75 8.21
N MET A 185 -12.79 13.67 9.00
CA MET A 185 -12.77 13.05 10.35
C MET A 185 -13.00 14.01 11.52
N LEU A 186 -12.72 15.31 11.35
CA LEU A 186 -12.79 16.31 12.43
C LEU A 186 -14.19 16.89 12.60
N ALA A 187 -15.06 16.79 11.60
CA ALA A 187 -16.45 17.22 11.75
C ALA A 187 -17.28 16.16 12.50
N ARG A 188 -17.04 14.86 12.27
CA ARG A 188 -17.86 13.73 12.77
C ARG A 188 -17.03 12.44 12.80
N VAL A 189 -17.33 11.52 13.72
CA VAL A 189 -16.73 10.17 13.79
C VAL A 189 -17.59 9.19 13.02
N ASP A 190 -17.12 8.72 11.86
CA ASP A 190 -17.90 7.82 10.99
C ASP A 190 -17.74 6.36 11.42
N VAL A 191 -18.85 5.64 11.65
CA VAL A 191 -18.85 4.21 11.97
C VAL A 191 -18.13 3.35 10.91
N ARG A 192 -18.08 3.80 9.65
CA ARG A 192 -17.39 3.11 8.55
C ARG A 192 -15.87 3.13 8.69
N ASP A 193 -15.31 4.12 9.38
CA ASP A 193 -13.86 4.17 9.66
C ASP A 193 -13.42 3.05 10.60
N TYR A 194 -14.36 2.49 11.35
CA TYR A 194 -14.16 1.40 12.31
C TYR A 194 -14.63 0.05 11.76
N GLY A 195 -14.94 -0.02 10.46
CA GLY A 195 -15.26 -1.27 9.77
C GLY A 195 -16.76 -1.57 9.64
N ALA A 196 -17.65 -0.61 9.94
CA ALA A 196 -19.07 -0.80 9.65
C ALA A 196 -19.31 -0.84 8.14
N ARG A 197 -20.05 -1.83 7.65
CA ARG A 197 -20.36 -2.01 6.22
C ARG A 197 -21.68 -1.40 5.83
N GLY A 198 -22.72 -1.53 6.66
CA GLY A 198 -24.06 -1.01 6.35
C GLY A 198 -24.78 -1.77 5.23
N ASP A 199 -24.48 -3.06 5.06
CA ASP A 199 -25.03 -3.96 4.04
C ASP A 199 -26.24 -4.78 4.53
N GLY A 200 -26.65 -4.62 5.79
CA GLY A 200 -27.76 -5.31 6.45
C GLY A 200 -27.47 -6.75 6.86
N THR A 201 -26.28 -7.28 6.60
CA THR A 201 -25.93 -8.69 6.88
C THR A 201 -24.67 -8.83 7.74
N THR A 202 -23.73 -7.90 7.63
CA THR A 202 -22.52 -7.84 8.46
C THR A 202 -22.85 -7.32 9.86
N ASN A 203 -22.29 -7.94 10.90
CA ASN A 203 -22.40 -7.42 12.27
C ASN A 203 -21.55 -6.16 12.44
N ASP A 204 -22.20 -5.01 12.46
CA ASP A 204 -21.59 -3.69 12.56
C ASP A 204 -21.42 -3.22 14.03
N ALA A 205 -21.94 -3.96 15.02
CA ALA A 205 -21.88 -3.56 16.43
C ALA A 205 -20.45 -3.31 16.96
N PRO A 206 -19.42 -4.11 16.61
CA PRO A 206 -18.05 -3.82 17.03
C PRO A 206 -17.52 -2.48 16.49
N ALA A 207 -17.89 -2.14 15.25
CA ALA A 207 -17.49 -0.89 14.62
C ALA A 207 -18.18 0.32 15.28
N PHE A 208 -19.46 0.19 15.64
CA PHE A 208 -20.19 1.22 16.39
C PHE A 208 -19.59 1.47 17.78
N ASN A 209 -19.26 0.41 18.52
CA ASN A 209 -18.63 0.54 19.83
C ASN A 209 -17.24 1.18 19.75
N ALA A 210 -16.47 0.85 18.70
CA ALA A 210 -15.17 1.46 18.47
C ALA A 210 -15.29 2.95 18.09
N ALA A 211 -16.29 3.30 17.25
CA ALA A 211 -16.60 4.67 16.88
C ALA A 211 -17.05 5.51 18.08
N ASP A 212 -17.94 5.01 18.94
CA ASP A 212 -18.42 5.71 20.13
C ASP A 212 -17.29 6.00 21.13
N ASN A 213 -16.44 4.99 21.41
CA ASN A 213 -15.25 5.17 22.25
C ASN A 213 -14.27 6.22 21.67
N ALA A 214 -14.15 6.27 20.34
CA ALA A 214 -13.28 7.24 19.67
C ALA A 214 -13.91 8.64 19.55
N ALA A 215 -15.23 8.75 19.63
CA ALA A 215 -15.96 10.01 19.54
C ALA A 215 -15.58 10.96 20.66
N GLN A 216 -15.38 10.47 21.89
CA GLN A 216 -14.99 11.28 23.05
C GLN A 216 -15.87 12.54 23.20
N GLY A 217 -17.18 12.42 22.92
CA GLY A 217 -18.16 13.53 22.96
C GLY A 217 -18.36 14.29 21.65
N ARG A 218 -17.72 13.89 20.54
CA ARG A 218 -17.98 14.38 19.18
C ARG A 218 -19.20 13.67 18.56
N GLU A 219 -19.81 14.26 17.52
CA GLU A 219 -20.89 13.59 16.78
C GLU A 219 -20.39 12.31 16.09
N VAL A 220 -21.13 11.22 16.24
CA VAL A 220 -20.94 10.00 15.46
C VAL A 220 -21.78 10.09 14.18
N LEU A 221 -21.13 10.05 13.03
CA LEU A 221 -21.78 9.94 11.73
C LEU A 221 -22.15 8.48 11.47
N VAL A 222 -23.43 8.26 11.19
CA VAL A 222 -23.93 7.01 10.63
C VAL A 222 -24.38 7.29 9.20
N PRO A 223 -23.56 6.95 8.19
CA PRO A 223 -23.94 7.13 6.79
C PRO A 223 -25.19 6.31 6.43
N ALA A 224 -25.85 6.64 5.32
CA ALA A 224 -27.00 5.85 4.86
C ALA A 224 -26.61 4.39 4.57
N GLY A 225 -27.35 3.45 5.15
CA GLY A 225 -27.14 2.01 5.04
C GLY A 225 -28.05 1.24 5.99
N THR A 226 -28.01 -0.09 5.92
CA THR A 226 -28.71 -0.98 6.87
C THR A 226 -27.66 -1.60 7.77
N TYR A 227 -27.72 -1.32 9.08
CA TYR A 227 -26.68 -1.78 10.02
C TYR A 227 -27.27 -2.85 10.91
N SER A 228 -26.59 -4.01 10.98
CA SER A 228 -27.01 -5.11 11.85
C SER A 228 -26.20 -5.11 13.13
N SER A 229 -26.86 -5.25 14.28
CA SER A 229 -26.20 -5.52 15.56
C SER A 229 -26.10 -7.01 15.89
N MET A 230 -26.52 -7.88 14.97
CA MET A 230 -26.50 -9.32 15.12
C MET A 230 -25.78 -9.95 13.93
N ALA A 231 -24.98 -11.00 14.18
CA ALA A 231 -24.45 -11.84 13.12
C ALA A 231 -25.59 -12.76 12.63
N THR A 232 -25.95 -12.65 11.35
CA THR A 232 -26.79 -13.63 10.64
C THR A 232 -25.96 -14.78 10.10
#